data_AF-A0A9W4DX07-F1
#
_entry.id   AF-A0A9W4DX07-F1
#
_cell.length_a   1.000
_cell.length_b   1.000
_cell.length_c   1.000
_cell.angle_alpha   90.00
_cell.angle_beta   90.00
_cell.angle_gamma   90.00
#
_symmetry.space_group_name_H-M   'P 1'
#
loop_
_entity.id
_entity.type
_entity.pdbx_description
1 polymer ?
#
loop_
_entity_poly.entity_id
_entity_poly.type
_entity_poly.pdbx_seq_one_letter_code
_entity_poly.pdbx_strand_id
1 'polypeptide(L)'
;MLAAPGTGPPRAARLTAVRDPAGTLRALRVLLGEITQALVGLTRTVQDEGAYWQCIEALDAVDEAKDRVRTLALGERTPGEPGGGGRPCAD
;
A
#
# COMPACT_ATOMS: atom_id res chain seq x y z
N MET A 1 26.04 -24.05 -25.56
CA MET A 1 25.85 -22.66 -25.14
C MET A 1 25.13 -22.68 -23.79
N LEU A 2 25.89 -22.60 -22.68
CA LEU A 2 25.30 -22.63 -21.33
C LEU A 2 24.56 -21.32 -21.06
N ALA A 3 23.32 -21.41 -20.59
CA ALA A 3 22.53 -20.27 -20.16
C ALA A 3 23.17 -19.60 -18.93
N ALA A 4 23.27 -18.27 -18.94
CA ALA A 4 23.82 -17.49 -17.84
C ALA A 4 22.89 -17.58 -16.60
N PRO A 5 23.41 -17.89 -15.40
CA PRO A 5 22.63 -17.74 -14.18
C PRO A 5 22.50 -16.25 -13.84
N GLY A 6 21.28 -15.71 -13.85
CA GLY A 6 21.07 -14.37 -13.28
C GLY A 6 19.93 -13.50 -13.80
N THR A 7 18.97 -14.01 -14.57
CA THR A 7 17.81 -13.19 -15.03
C THR A 7 16.68 -13.08 -14.00
N GLY A 8 16.95 -13.38 -12.71
CA GLY A 8 15.99 -13.20 -11.63
C GLY A 8 16.21 -11.87 -10.90
N PRO A 9 15.16 -11.24 -10.33
CA PRO A 9 15.30 -10.03 -9.54
C PRO A 9 16.33 -10.21 -8.41
N PRO A 10 17.07 -9.14 -8.05
CA PRO A 10 18.16 -9.22 -7.08
C PRO A 10 17.68 -9.84 -5.77
N ARG A 11 18.49 -10.70 -5.16
CA ARG A 11 18.14 -11.45 -3.94
C ARG A 11 17.63 -10.56 -2.80
N ALA A 12 18.09 -9.31 -2.74
CA ALA A 12 17.59 -8.28 -1.83
C ALA A 12 16.10 -7.97 -2.00
N ALA A 13 15.58 -7.95 -3.23
CA ALA A 13 14.15 -7.73 -3.51
C ALA A 13 13.27 -8.87 -2.97
N ARG A 14 13.83 -10.09 -2.84
CA ARG A 14 13.14 -11.23 -2.22
C ARG A 14 13.14 -11.16 -0.69
N LEU A 15 14.06 -10.38 -0.10
CA LEU A 15 14.12 -10.15 1.35
C LEU A 15 13.21 -9.00 1.81
N THR A 16 12.91 -8.04 0.92
CA THR A 16 11.93 -6.97 1.16
C THR A 16 10.52 -7.31 0.67
N ALA A 17 10.33 -8.50 0.10
CA ALA A 17 9.04 -8.93 -0.42
C ALA A 17 8.06 -9.24 0.72
N VAL A 18 6.89 -8.60 0.68
CA VAL A 18 5.76 -8.94 1.56
C VAL A 18 5.20 -10.29 1.09
N ARG A 19 5.12 -11.28 1.99
CA ARG A 19 4.73 -12.66 1.65
C ARG A 19 3.25 -12.80 1.26
N ASP A 20 2.38 -12.00 1.88
CA ASP A 20 0.95 -11.90 1.56
C ASP A 20 0.54 -10.42 1.45
N PRO A 21 0.86 -9.77 0.31
CA PRO A 21 0.60 -8.34 0.13
C PRO A 21 -0.87 -7.97 0.34
N ALA A 22 -1.78 -8.74 -0.27
CA ALA A 22 -3.22 -8.52 -0.16
C ALA A 22 -3.73 -8.68 1.28
N GLY A 23 -3.27 -9.70 2.02
CA GLY A 23 -3.60 -9.88 3.43
C GLY A 23 -3.05 -8.77 4.31
N THR A 24 -1.80 -8.34 4.08
CA THR A 24 -1.19 -7.21 4.79
C THR A 24 -1.96 -5.91 4.55
N LEU A 25 -2.34 -5.60 3.31
CA LEU A 25 -3.13 -4.39 3.00
C LEU A 25 -4.52 -4.44 3.63
N ARG A 26 -5.17 -5.62 3.70
CA ARG A 26 -6.44 -5.78 4.42
C ARG A 26 -6.28 -5.53 5.92
N ALA A 27 -5.26 -6.11 6.55
CA ALA A 27 -4.99 -5.92 7.97
C ALA A 27 -4.67 -4.46 8.30
N LEU A 28 -3.85 -3.80 7.47
CA LEU A 28 -3.56 -2.37 7.61
C LEU A 28 -4.83 -1.51 7.52
N ARG A 29 -5.73 -1.82 6.59
CA ARG A 29 -7.00 -1.10 6.47
C ARG A 29 -7.86 -1.21 7.73
N VAL A 30 -7.88 -2.38 8.37
CA VAL A 30 -8.59 -2.60 9.64
C VAL A 30 -7.96 -1.76 10.75
N LEU A 31 -6.64 -1.86 10.94
CA LEU A 31 -5.91 -1.11 11.97
C LEU A 31 -6.08 0.41 11.80
N LEU A 32 -6.00 0.93 10.57
CA LEU A 32 -6.25 2.35 10.31
C LEU A 32 -7.69 2.76 10.65
N GLY A 33 -8.66 1.87 10.50
CA GLY A 33 -10.04 2.09 10.95
C GLY A 33 -10.14 2.21 12.48
N GLU A 34 -9.51 1.29 13.19
CA GLU A 34 -9.47 1.28 14.66
C GLU A 34 -8.77 2.53 15.21
N ILE A 35 -7.66 2.96 14.61
CA ILE A 35 -6.95 4.20 14.96
C ILE A 35 -7.86 5.41 14.76
N THR A 36 -8.57 5.51 13.64
CA THR A 36 -9.56 6.60 13.45
C THR A 36 -10.60 6.60 14.56
N GLN A 37 -11.14 5.44 14.94
CA GLN A 37 -12.13 5.36 16.03
C GLN A 37 -11.54 5.83 17.37
N ALA A 38 -10.31 5.42 17.68
CA ALA A 38 -9.61 5.84 18.89
C ALA A 38 -9.34 7.36 18.92
N LEU A 39 -8.84 7.94 17.82
CA LEU A 39 -8.60 9.37 17.69
C LEU A 39 -9.89 10.19 17.81
N VAL A 40 -10.99 9.72 17.22
CA VAL A 40 -12.32 10.35 17.36
C VAL A 40 -12.83 10.24 18.81
N GLY A 41 -12.43 9.21 19.55
CA GLY A 41 -12.63 9.17 21.01
C GLY A 41 -11.83 10.25 21.73
N LEU A 42 -10.53 10.36 21.42
CA LEU A 42 -9.63 11.33 22.04
C LEU A 42 -10.06 12.78 21.78
N THR A 43 -10.44 13.13 20.55
CA THR A 43 -10.93 14.49 20.19
C THR A 43 -12.10 14.95 21.06
N ARG A 44 -12.92 14.03 21.58
CA ARG A 44 -14.03 14.36 22.48
C ARG A 44 -13.63 14.55 23.94
N THR A 45 -12.46 14.06 24.33
CA THR A 45 -11.97 14.07 25.72
C THR A 45 -10.92 15.13 25.96
N VAL A 46 -10.29 15.64 24.90
CA VAL A 46 -9.27 16.67 25.01
C VAL A 46 -9.90 18.03 25.32
N GLN A 47 -9.39 18.67 26.35
CA GLN A 47 -9.84 19.99 26.80
C GLN A 47 -8.91 21.11 26.34
N ASP A 48 -7.70 20.75 25.90
CA ASP A 48 -6.70 21.67 25.37
C ASP A 48 -6.84 21.83 23.86
N GLU A 49 -6.84 23.08 23.40
CA GLU A 49 -7.02 23.42 21.98
C GLU A 49 -5.84 22.89 21.13
N GLY A 50 -4.62 22.92 21.65
CA GLY A 50 -3.45 22.38 20.98
C GLY A 50 -3.56 20.87 20.77
N ALA A 51 -3.92 20.14 21.83
CA ALA A 51 -4.15 18.70 21.77
C ALA A 51 -5.32 18.32 20.84
N TYR A 52 -6.37 19.15 20.78
CA TYR A 52 -7.45 18.98 19.80
C TYR A 52 -6.92 19.07 18.38
N TRP A 53 -6.19 20.13 18.03
CA TRP A 53 -5.65 20.29 16.69
C TRP A 53 -4.68 19.17 16.30
N GLN A 54 -3.83 18.71 17.21
CA GLN A 54 -2.97 17.54 16.98
C GLN A 54 -3.77 16.28 16.67
N CYS A 55 -4.92 16.08 17.33
CA CYS A 55 -5.79 14.95 16.99
C CYS A 55 -6.43 15.09 15.60
N ILE A 56 -6.75 16.31 15.17
CA ILE A 56 -7.25 16.58 13.81
C ILE A 56 -6.16 16.28 12.76
N GLU A 57 -4.93 16.75 12.96
CA GLU A 57 -3.80 16.45 12.07
C GLU A 57 -3.53 14.94 11.98
N ALA A 58 -3.63 14.23 13.12
CA ALA A 58 -3.51 12.78 13.15
C ALA A 58 -4.63 12.08 12.36
N LEU A 59 -5.86 12.58 12.42
CA LEU A 59 -6.98 12.05 11.64
C LEU A 59 -6.75 12.23 10.14
N ASP A 60 -6.28 13.39 9.72
CA ASP A 60 -5.94 13.67 8.31
C ASP A 60 -4.81 12.75 7.81
N ALA A 61 -3.77 12.55 8.62
CA ALA A 61 -2.69 11.63 8.29
C ALA A 61 -3.17 10.17 8.15
N VAL A 62 -4.12 9.74 8.98
CA VAL A 62 -4.74 8.42 8.90
C VAL A 62 -5.59 8.28 7.63
N ASP A 63 -6.32 9.33 7.24
CA ASP A 63 -7.10 9.32 5.99
C ASP A 63 -6.18 9.18 4.77
N GLU A 64 -5.12 9.97 4.71
CA GLU A 64 -4.13 9.87 3.63
C GLU A 64 -3.44 8.49 3.61
N ALA A 65 -3.19 7.89 4.78
CA ALA A 65 -2.68 6.53 4.87
C ALA A 65 -3.68 5.50 4.31
N LYS A 66 -4.99 5.65 4.54
CA LYS A 66 -6.02 4.78 3.96
C LYS A 66 -6.06 4.90 2.44
N ASP A 67 -5.92 6.10 1.90
CA ASP A 67 -5.87 6.33 0.46
C ASP A 67 -4.64 5.71 -0.20
N ARG A 68 -3.47 5.81 0.47
CA ARG A 68 -2.26 5.09 0.04
C ARG A 68 -2.47 3.58 0.03
N VAL A 69 -3.01 3.00 1.10
CA VAL A 69 -3.32 1.55 1.17
C VAL A 69 -4.31 1.13 0.08
N ARG A 70 -5.33 1.94 -0.18
CA ARG A 70 -6.30 1.69 -1.26
C ARG A 70 -5.63 1.71 -2.63
N THR A 71 -4.76 2.68 -2.88
CA THR A 71 -4.01 2.81 -4.13
C THR A 71 -3.12 1.58 -4.36
N LEU A 72 -2.41 1.12 -3.32
CA LEU A 72 -1.59 -0.08 -3.39
C LEU A 72 -2.44 -1.33 -3.68
N ALA A 73 -3.59 -1.47 -3.03
CA ALA A 73 -4.50 -2.60 -3.25
C ALA A 73 -5.10 -2.63 -4.66
N LEU A 74 -5.30 -1.45 -5.28
CA LEU A 74 -5.72 -1.35 -6.68
C LEU A 74 -4.58 -1.70 -7.65
N GLY A 75 -3.35 -1.29 -7.35
CA GLY A 75 -2.16 -1.65 -8.12
C GLY A 75 -1.85 -3.15 -8.12
N GLU A 76 -2.16 -3.87 -7.03
CA GLU A 76 -2.07 -5.33 -7.00
C GLU A 76 -3.09 -6.02 -7.93
N ARG A 77 -4.17 -5.32 -8.30
CA ARG A 77 -5.26 -5.90 -9.07
C ARG A 77 -5.04 -5.87 -10.58
N THR A 78 -4.03 -5.16 -11.08
CA THR A 78 -3.63 -5.25 -12.51
C THR A 78 -2.75 -6.49 -12.71
N PRO A 79 -3.26 -7.57 -13.35
CA PRO A 79 -2.40 -8.65 -13.83
C PRO A 79 -1.60 -8.09 -15.01
N GLY A 80 -0.31 -8.41 -15.05
CA GLY A 80 0.64 -7.85 -16.02
C GLY A 80 0.13 -7.91 -17.47
N GLU A 81 0.34 -6.81 -18.20
CA GLU A 81 0.26 -6.84 -19.65
C GLU A 81 1.30 -7.84 -20.20
N PRO A 82 0.89 -8.84 -20.99
CA PRO A 82 1.83 -9.60 -21.78
C PRO A 82 2.28 -8.72 -22.96
N GLY A 83 3.49 -8.19 -22.88
CA GLY A 83 4.20 -7.69 -24.05
C GLY A 83 4.43 -8.85 -25.03
N GLY A 84 3.99 -8.70 -26.28
CA GLY A 84 4.28 -9.67 -27.33
C GLY A 84 3.23 -9.71 -28.44
N GLY A 85 3.25 -8.70 -29.32
CA GLY A 85 2.40 -8.65 -30.50
C GLY A 85 3.09 -7.96 -31.67
N GLY A 86 4.33 -8.34 -31.96
CA GLY A 86 4.96 -7.98 -33.23
C GLY A 86 4.14 -8.59 -34.37
N ARG A 87 3.49 -7.74 -35.17
CA ARG A 87 2.98 -8.16 -36.47
C ARG A 87 4.16 -8.12 -37.45
N PRO A 88 4.50 -9.23 -38.13
CA PRO A 88 5.44 -9.18 -39.24
C PRO A 88 4.82 -8.39 -40.41
N CYS A 89 5.67 -7.64 -41.10
CA CYS A 89 5.37 -7.02 -42.38
C CYS A 89 4.77 -8.06 -43.34
N ALA A 90 3.69 -7.71 -44.02
CA ALA A 90 3.24 -8.40 -45.22
C ALA A 90 2.98 -7.34 -46.29
N ASP A 91 3.66 -7.56 -47.43
CA ASP A 91 3.73 -6.86 -48.72
C ASP A 91 2.83 -5.66 -49.01
#